data_AF-A0AAW1LCT7-F1
#
_entry.id   AF-A0AAW1LCT7-F1
#
_cell.length_a   1.000
_cell.length_b   1.000
_cell.length_c   1.000
_cell.angle_alpha   90.00
_cell.angle_beta   90.00
_cell.angle_gamma   90.00
#
_symmetry.space_group_name_H-M   'P 1'
#
loop_
_entity.id
_entity.type
_entity.pdbx_description
1 polymer ?
#
loop_
_entity_poly.entity_id
_entity_poly.type
_entity_poly.pdbx_seq_one_letter_code
_entity_poly.pdbx_strand_id
1 'polypeptide(L)'
;MKADKINLIAKKDMLICQYGYSYMKGRKSKGNLDFVRQNIRRLAKLLMFCRQEKPELKDLINFLKPTYFSLLLKGVSHIAGYNPETDVYESPTLAMNFGTLLKKCCDLAYIHLIQIENTNNQRKDLKILKKLIEAQWADEISAQAALNLNENKWNKSELLPLTTDIKKLSAFLQKTTDDAFKELQLNNKSSRAYNLLKEVIYRVILNICDKL
;
A
#
# COMPACT_ATOMS: atom_id res chain seq x y z
N MET A 1 -6.36 -11.48 25.90
CA MET A 1 -6.30 -11.28 24.43
C MET A 1 -6.61 -12.62 23.78
N LYS A 2 -7.61 -12.72 22.89
CA LYS A 2 -7.82 -13.92 22.07
C LYS A 2 -6.55 -14.21 21.24
N ALA A 3 -6.33 -15.48 20.89
CA ALA A 3 -5.15 -15.92 20.16
C ALA A 3 -5.25 -15.53 18.66
N ASP A 4 -5.06 -14.25 18.37
CA ASP A 4 -5.03 -13.74 16.99
C ASP A 4 -3.58 -13.76 16.46
N LYS A 5 -3.40 -13.85 15.13
CA LYS A 5 -2.09 -13.73 14.45
C LYS A 5 -1.29 -12.50 14.92
N ILE A 6 -1.98 -11.38 15.15
CA ILE A 6 -1.42 -10.13 15.67
C ILE A 6 -0.80 -10.32 17.07
N ASN A 7 -1.47 -11.07 17.95
CA ASN A 7 -1.00 -11.33 19.31
C ASN A 7 0.28 -12.18 19.28
N LEU A 8 0.36 -13.14 18.38
CA LEU A 8 1.53 -14.00 18.21
C LEU A 8 2.74 -13.19 17.72
N ILE A 9 2.52 -12.25 16.80
CA ILE A 9 3.57 -11.34 16.31
C ILE A 9 4.03 -10.38 17.42
N ALA A 10 3.09 -9.78 18.14
CA ALA A 10 3.39 -8.90 19.26
C ALA A 10 4.26 -9.58 20.34
N LYS A 11 3.97 -10.85 20.65
CA LYS A 11 4.71 -11.62 21.65
C LYS A 11 6.11 -12.06 21.21
N LYS A 12 6.33 -12.21 19.90
CA LYS A 12 7.62 -12.63 19.34
C LYS A 12 8.58 -11.46 19.15
N ASP A 13 8.08 -10.25 19.04
CA ASP A 13 8.91 -9.06 18.85
C ASP A 13 9.36 -8.47 20.19
N MET A 14 10.67 -8.44 20.40
CA MET A 14 11.29 -7.94 21.63
C MET A 14 10.92 -6.49 21.92
N LEU A 15 10.93 -5.61 20.91
CA LEU A 15 10.71 -4.18 21.09
C LEU A 15 9.24 -3.88 21.45
N ILE A 16 8.30 -4.59 20.83
CA ILE A 16 6.87 -4.50 21.16
C ILE A 16 6.62 -4.96 22.60
N CYS A 17 7.24 -6.06 23.03
CA CYS A 17 7.17 -6.52 24.42
C CYS A 17 7.75 -5.49 25.39
N GLN A 18 8.90 -4.90 25.05
CA GLN A 18 9.57 -3.88 25.88
C GLN A 18 8.73 -2.60 25.98
N TYR A 19 8.04 -2.21 24.90
CA TYR A 19 7.05 -1.14 24.93
C TYR A 19 5.97 -1.42 25.97
N GLY A 20 5.33 -2.59 25.91
CA GLY A 20 4.31 -2.99 26.89
C GLY A 20 4.84 -2.98 28.33
N TYR A 21 6.03 -3.55 28.54
CA TYR A 21 6.67 -3.61 29.86
C TYR A 21 6.98 -2.22 30.42
N SER A 22 7.43 -1.27 29.59
CA SER A 22 7.76 0.10 30.02
C SER A 22 6.56 0.81 30.66
N TYR A 23 5.33 0.56 30.18
CA TYR A 23 4.11 1.11 30.75
C TYR A 23 3.62 0.36 32.00
N MET A 24 3.97 -0.93 32.15
CA MET A 24 3.61 -1.73 33.32
C MET A 24 4.39 -1.36 34.58
N LYS A 25 5.56 -0.69 34.45
CA LYS A 25 6.36 -0.19 35.57
C LYS A 25 5.73 1.00 36.32
N GLY A 26 4.75 1.71 35.74
CA GLY A 26 4.09 2.86 36.37
C GLY A 26 2.84 2.52 37.21
N ARG A 27 2.35 3.48 38.04
CA ARG A 27 1.08 3.34 38.78
C ARG A 27 -0.09 3.07 37.82
N LYS A 28 -0.87 2.03 38.10
CA LYS A 28 -1.86 1.46 37.17
C LYS A 28 -3.23 2.11 37.33
N SER A 29 -3.83 2.56 36.24
CA SER A 29 -5.27 2.74 36.09
C SER A 29 -5.79 1.77 35.01
N LYS A 30 -7.05 1.34 35.07
CA LYS A 30 -7.63 0.43 34.05
C LYS A 30 -7.54 1.02 32.64
N GLY A 31 -7.77 2.33 32.49
CA GLY A 31 -7.67 3.02 31.19
C GLY A 31 -6.27 2.96 30.57
N ASN A 32 -5.21 2.99 31.39
CA ASN A 32 -3.83 2.85 30.90
C ASN A 32 -3.57 1.47 30.28
N LEU A 33 -4.21 0.41 30.78
CA LEU A 33 -3.98 -0.95 30.27
C LEU A 33 -4.60 -1.14 28.88
N ASP A 34 -5.80 -0.61 28.65
CA ASP A 34 -6.45 -0.75 27.34
C ASP A 34 -5.77 0.09 26.26
N PHE A 35 -5.31 1.30 26.62
CA PHE A 35 -4.45 2.11 25.75
C PHE A 35 -3.18 1.35 25.33
N VAL A 36 -2.46 0.75 26.29
CA VAL A 36 -1.24 -0.01 26.01
C VAL A 36 -1.53 -1.22 25.13
N ARG A 37 -2.61 -1.96 25.41
CA ARG A 37 -3.02 -3.11 24.58
C ARG A 37 -3.30 -2.71 23.14
N GLN A 38 -3.97 -1.57 22.91
CA GLN A 38 -4.21 -1.06 21.57
C GLN A 38 -2.91 -0.71 20.86
N ASN A 39 -1.98 -0.03 21.54
CA ASN A 39 -0.69 0.34 20.95
C ASN A 39 0.19 -0.88 20.61
N ILE A 40 0.20 -1.91 21.47
CA ILE A 40 0.86 -3.19 21.16
C ILE A 40 0.29 -3.81 19.88
N ARG A 41 -1.05 -3.84 19.74
CA ARG A 41 -1.70 -4.36 18.52
C ARG A 41 -1.40 -3.51 17.30
N ARG A 42 -1.36 -2.18 17.44
CA ARG A 42 -1.00 -1.23 16.38
C ARG A 42 0.43 -1.46 15.89
N LEU A 43 1.40 -1.59 16.80
CA LEU A 43 2.79 -1.90 16.46
C LEU A 43 2.91 -3.26 15.76
N ALA A 44 2.18 -4.27 16.22
CA ALA A 44 2.18 -5.58 15.58
C ALA A 44 1.56 -5.56 14.17
N LYS A 45 0.51 -4.76 13.94
CA LYS A 45 -0.04 -4.51 12.60
C LYS A 45 0.97 -3.81 11.70
N LEU A 46 1.70 -2.82 12.22
CA LEU A 46 2.75 -2.13 11.46
C LEU A 46 3.86 -3.10 11.06
N LEU A 47 4.33 -3.91 12.01
CA LEU A 47 5.34 -4.93 11.74
C LEU A 47 4.87 -5.95 10.70
N MET A 48 3.61 -6.36 10.75
CA MET A 48 3.01 -7.22 9.72
C MET A 48 3.09 -6.58 8.33
N PHE A 49 2.70 -5.32 8.21
CA PHE A 49 2.75 -4.57 6.96
C PHE A 49 4.19 -4.47 6.43
N CYS A 50 5.13 -4.05 7.29
CA CYS A 50 6.53 -3.90 6.90
C CYS A 50 7.16 -5.24 6.45
N ARG A 51 6.80 -6.36 7.09
CA ARG A 51 7.25 -7.70 6.69
C ARG A 51 6.70 -8.15 5.33
N GLN A 52 5.52 -7.66 4.92
CA GLN A 52 4.98 -7.96 3.59
C GLN A 52 5.80 -7.25 2.50
N GLU A 53 6.18 -6.00 2.73
CA GLU A 53 6.98 -5.22 1.77
C GLU A 53 8.48 -5.62 1.79
N LYS A 54 8.99 -6.05 2.94
CA LYS A 54 10.40 -6.47 3.13
C LYS A 54 10.46 -7.75 4.00
N PRO A 55 10.35 -8.94 3.39
CA PRO A 55 10.30 -10.21 4.12
C PRO A 55 11.63 -10.61 4.77
N GLU A 56 12.74 -10.03 4.33
CA GLU A 56 14.08 -10.24 4.89
C GLU A 56 14.19 -9.78 6.35
N LEU A 57 13.44 -8.74 6.72
CA LEU A 57 13.52 -8.11 8.04
C LEU A 57 12.40 -8.64 8.95
N LYS A 58 12.79 -9.24 10.07
CA LYS A 58 11.84 -9.85 11.01
C LYS A 58 11.45 -8.88 12.13
N ASP A 59 12.39 -8.25 12.81
CA ASP A 59 12.09 -7.48 14.02
C ASP A 59 11.81 -6.00 13.73
N LEU A 60 10.94 -5.39 14.54
CA LEU A 60 10.56 -3.98 14.42
C LEU A 60 11.76 -3.05 14.49
N ILE A 61 12.76 -3.38 15.31
CA ILE A 61 13.99 -2.60 15.46
C ILE A 61 14.76 -2.43 14.14
N ASN A 62 14.66 -3.40 13.23
CA ASN A 62 15.35 -3.35 11.93
C ASN A 62 14.69 -2.35 10.96
N PHE A 63 13.41 -2.07 11.15
CA PHE A 63 12.65 -1.08 10.39
C PHE A 63 12.80 0.34 10.95
N LEU A 64 13.33 0.50 12.17
CA LEU A 64 13.59 1.81 12.78
C LEU A 64 14.88 2.44 12.24
N LYS A 65 14.91 2.69 10.92
CA LYS A 65 15.99 3.41 10.25
C LYS A 65 15.41 4.52 9.35
N PRO A 66 16.16 5.62 9.12
CA PRO A 66 15.72 6.69 8.23
C PRO A 66 15.37 6.19 6.82
N THR A 67 16.09 5.18 6.32
CA THR A 67 15.86 4.54 5.01
C THR A 67 14.48 3.92 4.86
N TYR A 68 13.82 3.56 5.97
CA TYR A 68 12.49 2.94 5.98
C TYR A 68 11.39 3.90 6.40
N PHE A 69 11.67 5.20 6.52
CA PHE A 69 10.69 6.19 6.95
C PHE A 69 9.44 6.22 6.05
N SER A 70 9.63 6.21 4.73
CA SER A 70 8.53 6.15 3.75
C SER A 70 7.69 4.88 3.90
N LEU A 71 8.34 3.73 4.15
CA LEU A 71 7.67 2.47 4.41
C LEU A 71 6.84 2.50 5.71
N LEU A 72 7.38 3.13 6.77
CA LEU A 72 6.67 3.31 8.03
C LEU A 72 5.45 4.21 7.85
N LEU A 73 5.58 5.31 7.09
CA LEU A 73 4.46 6.19 6.74
C LEU A 73 3.37 5.42 5.99
N LYS A 74 3.71 4.72 4.90
CA LYS A 74 2.77 3.89 4.12
C LYS A 74 2.03 2.88 5.01
N GLY A 75 2.75 2.21 5.90
CA GLY A 75 2.17 1.25 6.84
C GLY A 75 1.24 1.87 7.86
N VAL A 76 1.59 3.04 8.40
CA VAL A 76 0.71 3.77 9.33
C VAL A 76 -0.54 4.27 8.61
N SER A 77 -0.40 4.81 7.40
CA SER A 77 -1.55 5.30 6.62
C SER A 77 -2.52 4.18 6.30
N HIS A 78 -2.02 2.99 5.94
CA HIS A 78 -2.84 1.80 5.80
C HIS A 78 -3.57 1.41 7.10
N ILE A 79 -2.88 1.46 8.26
CA ILE A 79 -3.50 1.13 9.57
C ILE A 79 -4.54 2.17 10.00
N ALA A 80 -4.32 3.44 9.63
CA ALA A 80 -5.23 4.54 9.91
C ALA A 80 -6.44 4.61 8.98
N GLY A 81 -6.57 3.65 8.05
CA GLY A 81 -7.68 3.58 7.12
C GLY A 81 -7.67 4.73 6.12
N TYR A 82 -6.49 5.12 5.62
CA TYR A 82 -6.40 6.11 4.54
C TYR A 82 -7.11 5.59 3.29
N ASN A 83 -8.10 6.33 2.81
CA ASN A 83 -8.77 6.06 1.55
C ASN A 83 -8.20 6.96 0.45
N PRO A 84 -7.53 6.40 -0.57
CA PRO A 84 -6.95 7.18 -1.66
C PRO A 84 -7.99 7.81 -2.60
N GLU A 85 -9.23 7.33 -2.61
CA GLU A 85 -10.27 7.88 -3.50
C GLU A 85 -10.93 9.13 -2.92
N THR A 86 -11.13 9.16 -1.61
CA THR A 86 -11.77 10.29 -0.90
C THR A 86 -10.77 11.20 -0.21
N ASP A 87 -9.50 10.79 -0.19
CA ASP A 87 -8.40 11.51 0.44
C ASP A 87 -8.56 11.75 1.95
N VAL A 88 -9.16 10.77 2.63
CA VAL A 88 -9.55 10.89 4.04
C VAL A 88 -9.06 9.67 4.81
N TYR A 89 -8.54 9.92 6.01
CA TYR A 89 -8.25 8.88 7.00
C TYR A 89 -9.50 8.54 7.79
N GLU A 90 -9.79 7.25 7.97
CA GLU A 90 -10.80 6.77 8.92
C GLU A 90 -10.48 7.25 10.35
N SER A 91 -9.20 7.30 10.72
CA SER A 91 -8.76 7.82 12.02
C SER A 91 -7.51 8.71 11.89
N PRO A 92 -7.68 10.01 11.60
CA PRO A 92 -6.58 10.97 11.51
C PRO A 92 -5.79 11.08 12.82
N THR A 93 -6.51 11.04 13.96
CA THR A 93 -5.90 11.08 15.30
C THR A 93 -4.98 9.88 15.55
N LEU A 94 -5.31 8.70 15.00
CA LEU A 94 -4.45 7.52 15.09
C LEU A 94 -3.17 7.72 14.28
N ALA A 95 -3.28 8.24 13.05
CA ALA A 95 -2.12 8.52 12.19
C ALA A 95 -1.15 9.51 12.86
N MET A 96 -1.69 10.58 13.45
CA MET A 96 -0.89 11.56 14.18
C MET A 96 -0.22 10.97 15.43
N ASN A 97 -0.99 10.24 16.25
CA ASN A 97 -0.47 9.63 17.48
C ASN A 97 0.56 8.53 17.22
N PHE A 98 0.57 7.94 16.02
CA PHE A 98 1.57 6.94 15.64
C PHE A 98 2.98 7.50 15.60
N GLY A 99 3.18 8.77 15.25
CA GLY A 99 4.49 9.41 15.29
C GLY A 99 5.06 9.41 16.72
N THR A 100 4.24 9.79 17.70
CA THR A 100 4.60 9.73 19.13
C THR A 100 4.91 8.30 19.59
N LEU A 101 4.12 7.33 19.13
CA LEU A 101 4.33 5.91 19.41
C LEU A 101 5.67 5.40 18.85
N LEU A 102 6.01 5.76 17.61
CA LEU A 102 7.28 5.40 16.96
C LEU A 102 8.48 6.06 17.65
N LYS A 103 8.39 7.33 18.03
CA LYS A 103 9.44 8.00 18.81
C LYS A 103 9.74 7.27 20.11
N LYS A 104 8.69 6.80 20.81
CA LYS A 104 8.86 6.00 22.02
C LYS A 104 9.56 4.66 21.73
N CYS A 105 9.26 4.02 20.61
CA CYS A 105 9.95 2.81 20.17
C CYS A 105 11.42 3.09 19.85
N CYS A 106 11.74 4.21 19.21
CA CYS A 106 13.12 4.64 18.98
C CYS A 106 13.89 4.83 20.28
N ASP A 107 13.28 5.46 21.29
CA ASP A 107 13.92 5.64 22.61
C ASP A 107 14.19 4.29 23.29
N LEU A 108 13.24 3.36 23.26
CA LEU A 108 13.40 2.03 23.84
C LEU A 108 14.47 1.21 23.10
N ALA A 109 14.47 1.25 21.76
CA ALA A 109 15.49 0.61 20.95
C ALA A 109 16.88 1.21 21.23
N TYR A 110 16.96 2.53 21.39
CA TYR A 110 18.21 3.21 21.71
C TYR A 110 18.77 2.76 23.07
N ILE A 111 17.93 2.71 24.11
CA ILE A 111 18.31 2.21 25.43
C ILE A 111 18.82 0.77 25.36
N HIS A 112 18.14 -0.10 24.61
CA HIS A 112 18.57 -1.48 24.41
C HIS A 112 19.94 -1.55 23.72
N LEU A 113 20.14 -0.78 22.65
CA LEU A 113 21.41 -0.77 21.92
C LEU A 113 22.56 -0.17 22.73
N ILE A 114 22.31 0.76 23.66
CA ILE A 114 23.37 1.34 24.53
C ILE A 114 24.17 0.26 25.25
N GLN A 115 23.51 -0.81 25.65
CA GLN A 115 24.10 -1.90 26.43
C GLN A 115 24.90 -2.90 25.58
N ILE A 116 24.88 -2.76 24.24
CA ILE A 116 25.52 -3.68 23.30
C ILE A 116 26.67 -2.97 22.59
N GLU A 117 27.84 -3.60 22.57
CA GLU A 117 29.03 -3.11 21.86
C GLU A 117 28.81 -3.04 20.33
N ASN A 118 29.56 -2.19 19.63
CA ASN A 118 29.52 -2.03 18.16
C ASN A 118 28.17 -1.60 17.53
N THR A 119 27.23 -1.09 18.31
CA THR A 119 25.91 -0.63 17.82
C THR A 119 25.85 0.87 17.49
N ASN A 120 27.00 1.55 17.39
CA ASN A 120 27.08 3.01 17.21
C ASN A 120 26.32 3.51 15.96
N ASN A 121 26.37 2.78 14.85
CA ASN A 121 25.67 3.18 13.63
C ASN A 121 24.15 3.06 13.79
N GLN A 122 23.66 1.96 14.36
CA GLN A 122 22.24 1.75 14.62
C GLN A 122 21.68 2.81 15.59
N ARG A 123 22.48 3.18 16.61
CA ARG A 123 22.13 4.26 17.54
C ARG A 123 22.03 5.63 16.84
N LYS A 124 22.90 5.91 15.87
CA LYS A 124 22.83 7.13 15.04
C LYS A 124 21.58 7.11 14.16
N ASP A 125 21.28 5.99 13.50
CA ASP A 125 20.08 5.83 12.67
C ASP A 125 18.81 6.11 13.45
N LEU A 126 18.69 5.58 14.67
CA LEU A 126 17.54 5.83 15.56
C LEU A 126 17.38 7.32 15.91
N LYS A 127 18.49 8.02 16.18
CA LYS A 127 18.46 9.46 16.46
C LYS A 127 18.02 10.27 15.25
N ILE A 128 18.53 9.92 14.07
CA ILE A 128 18.16 10.59 12.82
C ILE A 128 16.68 10.33 12.52
N LEU A 129 16.22 9.08 12.61
CA LEU A 129 14.83 8.73 12.40
C LEU A 129 13.90 9.46 13.38
N LYS A 130 14.28 9.55 14.66
CA LYS A 130 13.49 10.29 15.64
C LYS A 130 13.34 11.76 15.26
N LYS A 131 14.42 12.43 14.84
CA LYS A 131 14.38 13.81 14.35
C LYS A 131 13.51 13.94 13.11
N LEU A 132 13.58 12.98 12.19
CA LEU A 132 12.75 12.94 10.98
C LEU A 132 11.26 12.87 11.33
N ILE A 133 10.89 12.00 12.28
CA ILE A 133 9.51 11.90 12.79
C ILE A 133 9.10 13.21 13.50
N GLU A 134 10.00 13.85 14.25
CA GLU A 134 9.68 15.12 14.92
C GLU A 134 9.44 16.27 13.93
N ALA A 135 10.23 16.33 12.86
CA ALA A 135 10.19 17.42 11.90
C ALA A 135 9.10 17.24 10.84
N GLN A 136 8.94 16.02 10.29
CA GLN A 136 8.17 15.82 9.05
C GLN A 136 6.89 15.00 9.25
N TRP A 137 6.68 14.35 10.40
CA TRP A 137 5.55 13.41 10.52
C TRP A 137 4.18 14.06 10.31
N ALA A 138 3.95 15.24 10.90
CA ALA A 138 2.66 15.93 10.77
C ALA A 138 2.42 16.39 9.33
N ASP A 139 3.46 16.93 8.69
CA ASP A 139 3.41 17.40 7.31
C ASP A 139 3.19 16.23 6.35
N GLU A 140 3.92 15.13 6.51
CA GLU A 140 3.81 13.93 5.66
C GLU A 140 2.46 13.24 5.81
N ILE A 141 1.91 13.11 7.01
CA ILE A 141 0.55 12.56 7.19
C ILE A 141 -0.50 13.45 6.53
N SER A 142 -0.31 14.77 6.57
CA SER A 142 -1.19 15.75 5.91
C SER A 142 -0.99 15.78 4.39
N ALA A 143 0.24 15.58 3.91
CA ALA A 143 0.63 15.65 2.50
C ALA A 143 0.46 14.33 1.74
N GLN A 144 0.49 13.17 2.42
CA GLN A 144 0.14 11.87 1.83
C GLN A 144 -1.28 11.83 1.28
N ALA A 145 -2.10 12.79 1.71
CA ALA A 145 -3.36 13.08 1.09
C ALA A 145 -3.20 13.47 -0.42
N ALA A 146 -2.30 14.41 -0.68
CA ALA A 146 -2.03 14.96 -2.01
C ALA A 146 -1.16 14.05 -2.91
N LEU A 147 -0.22 13.25 -2.37
CA LEU A 147 0.71 12.45 -3.17
C LEU A 147 0.07 11.19 -3.77
N ASN A 148 -0.88 10.55 -3.07
CA ASN A 148 -1.58 9.37 -3.58
C ASN A 148 -2.54 9.72 -4.74
N LEU A 149 -3.04 10.96 -4.83
CA LEU A 149 -3.75 11.45 -6.01
C LEU A 149 -2.86 11.43 -7.25
N ASN A 150 -1.57 11.75 -7.11
CA ASN A 150 -0.64 11.78 -8.25
C ASN A 150 -0.20 10.35 -8.62
N GLU A 151 0.16 9.50 -7.66
CA GLU A 151 0.49 8.10 -7.95
C GLU A 151 -0.72 7.30 -8.48
N ASN A 152 -1.93 7.50 -7.93
CA ASN A 152 -3.12 6.87 -8.48
C ASN A 152 -3.60 7.52 -9.77
N LYS A 153 -3.43 8.83 -10.01
CA LYS A 153 -3.65 9.37 -11.36
C LYS A 153 -2.67 8.77 -12.34
N TRP A 154 -1.39 8.59 -12.00
CA TRP A 154 -0.42 7.97 -12.89
C TRP A 154 -0.71 6.48 -13.11
N ASN A 155 -1.12 5.75 -12.06
CA ASN A 155 -1.49 4.33 -12.16
C ASN A 155 -2.89 4.09 -12.78
N LYS A 156 -3.77 5.10 -12.80
CA LYS A 156 -5.16 5.02 -13.32
C LYS A 156 -5.32 5.74 -14.67
N SER A 157 -4.36 6.57 -15.09
CA SER A 157 -4.41 7.34 -16.35
C SER A 157 -3.93 6.56 -17.58
N GLU A 158 -3.54 5.30 -17.44
CA GLU A 158 -3.39 4.37 -18.57
C GLU A 158 -4.15 3.06 -18.33
N LEU A 159 -5.40 3.14 -17.85
CA LEU A 159 -6.39 2.19 -18.34
C LEU A 159 -6.79 2.64 -19.75
N LEU A 160 -5.90 2.34 -20.70
CA LEU A 160 -6.27 2.19 -22.11
C LEU A 160 -7.61 1.42 -22.15
N PRO A 161 -8.57 1.82 -22.98
CA PRO A 161 -9.92 1.25 -23.00
C PRO A 161 -9.82 -0.27 -22.93
N LEU A 162 -10.43 -0.80 -21.87
CA LEU A 162 -10.19 -2.13 -21.32
C LEU A 162 -9.96 -3.18 -22.41
N THR A 163 -8.94 -4.00 -22.21
CA THR A 163 -8.59 -5.14 -23.06
C THR A 163 -9.80 -6.04 -23.36
N THR A 164 -10.85 -6.00 -22.53
CA THR A 164 -12.13 -6.69 -22.74
C THR A 164 -12.95 -6.12 -23.90
N ASP A 165 -13.03 -4.81 -24.08
CA ASP A 165 -13.88 -4.22 -25.11
C ASP A 165 -13.19 -4.26 -26.48
N ILE A 166 -11.86 -4.16 -26.51
CA ILE A 166 -11.06 -4.46 -27.71
C ILE A 166 -11.22 -5.93 -28.11
N LYS A 167 -11.21 -6.86 -27.14
CA LYS A 167 -11.46 -8.30 -27.41
C LYS A 167 -12.87 -8.56 -27.91
N LYS A 168 -13.90 -7.92 -27.33
CA LYS A 168 -15.29 -8.05 -27.79
C LYS A 168 -15.47 -7.50 -29.21
N LEU A 169 -14.89 -6.33 -29.50
CA LEU A 169 -14.94 -5.75 -30.83
C LEU A 169 -14.23 -6.64 -31.86
N SER A 170 -13.03 -7.13 -31.53
CA SER A 170 -12.29 -8.06 -32.38
C SER A 170 -13.08 -9.34 -32.65
N ALA A 171 -13.65 -9.96 -31.61
CA ALA A 171 -14.48 -11.15 -31.75
C ALA A 171 -15.76 -10.90 -32.57
N PHE A 172 -16.39 -9.73 -32.40
CA PHE A 172 -17.55 -9.35 -33.18
C PHE A 172 -17.21 -9.16 -34.66
N LEU A 173 -16.12 -8.45 -34.97
CA LEU A 173 -15.65 -8.24 -36.34
C LEU A 173 -15.30 -9.58 -37.00
N GLN A 174 -14.58 -10.46 -36.30
CA GLN A 174 -14.19 -11.77 -36.83
C GLN A 174 -15.42 -12.64 -37.14
N LYS A 175 -16.38 -12.71 -36.21
CA LYS A 175 -17.64 -13.45 -36.45
C LYS A 175 -18.41 -12.90 -37.64
N THR A 176 -18.50 -11.56 -37.74
CA THR A 176 -19.21 -10.89 -38.82
C THR A 176 -18.54 -11.13 -40.19
N THR A 177 -17.21 -11.17 -40.24
CA THR A 177 -16.44 -11.54 -41.43
C THR A 177 -16.71 -12.99 -41.83
N ASP A 178 -16.67 -13.93 -40.89
CA ASP A 178 -16.89 -15.35 -41.17
C ASP A 178 -18.31 -15.63 -41.69
N ASP A 179 -19.33 -14.96 -41.13
CA ASP A 179 -20.71 -15.10 -41.55
C ASP A 179 -20.93 -14.49 -42.95
N ALA A 180 -20.41 -13.30 -43.22
CA ALA A 180 -20.48 -12.66 -44.53
C ALA A 180 -19.71 -13.45 -45.61
N PHE A 181 -18.57 -14.05 -45.25
CA PHE A 181 -17.79 -14.89 -46.16
C PHE A 181 -18.53 -16.19 -46.53
N LYS A 182 -19.16 -16.86 -45.55
CA LYS A 182 -20.02 -18.02 -45.81
C LYS A 182 -21.23 -17.66 -46.68
N GLU A 183 -21.84 -16.50 -46.45
CA GLU A 183 -22.95 -16.02 -47.28
C GLU A 183 -22.52 -15.79 -48.73
N LEU A 184 -21.32 -15.24 -48.96
CA LEU A 184 -20.76 -15.09 -50.31
C LEU A 184 -20.38 -16.40 -50.98
N GLN A 185 -19.91 -17.39 -50.21
CA GLN A 185 -19.64 -18.73 -50.73
C GLN A 185 -20.92 -19.45 -51.19
N LEU A 186 -22.04 -19.23 -50.49
CA LEU A 186 -23.34 -19.81 -50.84
C LEU A 186 -24.09 -19.01 -51.92
N ASN A 187 -23.92 -17.68 -51.94
CA ASN A 187 -24.57 -16.80 -52.89
C ASN A 187 -23.60 -15.72 -53.40
N ASN A 188 -22.92 -16.04 -54.50
CA ASN A 188 -21.84 -15.24 -55.08
C ASN A 188 -22.29 -13.89 -55.70
N LYS A 189 -23.56 -13.50 -55.54
CA LYS A 189 -24.12 -12.20 -55.99
C LYS A 189 -24.70 -11.36 -54.84
N SER A 190 -24.52 -11.77 -53.57
CA SER A 190 -24.99 -10.97 -52.43
C SER A 190 -24.20 -9.67 -52.30
N SER A 191 -24.73 -8.57 -52.86
CA SER A 191 -24.16 -7.22 -52.74
C SER A 191 -24.05 -6.79 -51.27
N ARG A 192 -24.98 -7.26 -50.43
CA ARG A 192 -24.99 -6.98 -49.00
C ARG A 192 -23.77 -7.56 -48.29
N ALA A 193 -23.49 -8.85 -48.44
CA ALA A 193 -22.36 -9.50 -47.78
C ALA A 193 -21.00 -8.94 -48.25
N TYR A 194 -20.90 -8.58 -49.54
CA TYR A 194 -19.70 -7.95 -50.09
C TYR A 194 -19.46 -6.53 -49.53
N ASN A 195 -20.50 -5.70 -49.40
CA ASN A 195 -20.38 -4.38 -48.80
C ASN A 195 -20.01 -4.47 -47.31
N LEU A 196 -20.56 -5.46 -46.60
CA LEU A 196 -20.28 -5.69 -45.19
C LEU A 196 -18.81 -6.06 -44.94
N LEU A 197 -18.21 -6.88 -45.82
CA LEU A 197 -16.77 -7.16 -45.78
C LEU A 197 -15.91 -5.92 -46.04
N LYS A 198 -16.31 -5.07 -46.99
CA LYS A 198 -15.60 -3.80 -47.26
C LYS A 198 -15.62 -2.87 -46.05
N GLU A 199 -16.76 -2.75 -45.39
CA GLU A 199 -16.92 -1.91 -44.20
C GLU A 199 -16.05 -2.40 -43.02
N VAL A 200 -15.96 -3.72 -42.81
CA VAL A 200 -15.09 -4.30 -41.79
C VAL A 200 -13.62 -4.01 -42.08
N ILE A 201 -13.16 -4.17 -43.33
CA ILE A 201 -11.77 -3.85 -43.72
C ILE A 201 -11.45 -2.38 -43.47
N TYR A 202 -12.35 -1.46 -43.85
CA TYR A 202 -12.17 -0.02 -43.63
C TYR A 202 -12.02 0.32 -42.14
N ARG A 203 -12.84 -0.29 -41.27
CA ARG A 203 -12.74 -0.11 -39.82
C ARG A 203 -11.44 -0.65 -39.22
N VAL A 204 -10.90 -1.76 -39.73
CA VAL A 204 -9.61 -2.31 -39.29
C VAL A 204 -8.46 -1.39 -39.67
N ILE A 205 -8.48 -0.79 -40.87
CA ILE A 205 -7.46 0.16 -41.34
C ILE A 205 -7.45 1.42 -40.46
N LEU A 206 -8.62 2.00 -40.17
CA LEU A 206 -8.71 3.18 -39.30
C LEU A 206 -8.14 2.92 -37.89
N ASN A 207 -8.41 1.74 -37.31
CA ASN A 207 -7.87 1.36 -36.00
C ASN A 207 -6.35 1.17 -35.95
N ILE A 208 -5.70 0.90 -37.09
CA ILE A 208 -4.23 0.78 -37.19
C ILE A 208 -3.60 2.17 -37.33
N CYS A 209 -4.23 3.09 -38.06
CA CYS A 209 -3.75 4.46 -38.24
C CYS A 209 -3.82 5.31 -36.95
N ASP A 210 -4.83 5.11 -36.09
CA ASP A 210 -4.94 5.85 -34.81
C ASP A 210 -3.89 5.44 -33.74
N LYS A 211 -3.05 4.44 -34.02
CA LYS A 211 -2.01 3.92 -33.11
C LYS A 211 -0.57 4.24 -33.53
N LEU A 212 -0.36 5.01 -34.60
CA LEU A 212 0.94 5.53 -35.05
C LEU A 212 1.05 7.02 -34.69
#